data_AF-C9ZXY1-F1
#
_entry.id   AF-C9ZXY1-F1
#
_cell.length_a   1.000
_cell.length_b   1.000
_cell.length_c   1.000
_cell.angle_alpha   90.00
_cell.angle_beta   90.00
_cell.angle_gamma   90.00
#
_symmetry.space_group_name_H-M   'P 1'
#
loop_
_entity.id
_entity.type
_entity.pdbx_description
1 polymer ?
#
loop_
_entity_poly.entity_id
_entity_poly.type
_entity_poly.pdbx_seq_one_letter_code
_entity_poly.pdbx_strand_id
1 'polypeptide(L)'
;MKTVISTAFARVGELACQQDSFLREITARVVSCEAAAVNRNNSGASGKKSKSSGTQVELPQSYDVILTDSVLFPDGGGQPCDHGVLIRRETNEELPVRVVQRRGDLCVMNLPCMLKVGEDVQLRVDWDRRLDHMQHHSAQHLLTAVVEDPGFCGLPTVSWALTQPYCHIVLPTGKRIEPEMVQRIEEHCNRVIARAVPVRCRVYSSKEEYENDLQREPEKNDDGGRLRGSRPIPPDVAGPIRIIDMEGIDCCTCCGTHVTNLAQLQVLKLLHQETKGDTLKLFFIAGERVRRFFGDMYGRERELMKEMGGIRPEDFVSAAIRKGKDFVELEKRLKHMTQELMKLRSEKLIAEAKQLSENGKGDSASHRPPVVVYRRDDVDADFFSGLRDELRQACPNCVGVFAWAMAPLTAAKTGQFMIVGPTESVEVLAPVVCAALEGKGGMSKFGYRGKGSLCAWEDLVKELTSKG
;
A
#
# COMPACT_ATOMS: atom_id res chain seq x y z
N MET A 1 12.70 -17.82 -56.90
CA MET A 1 11.77 -18.77 -56.26
C MET A 1 11.90 -18.61 -54.76
N LYS A 2 10.97 -17.89 -54.12
CA LYS A 2 10.89 -17.80 -52.66
C LYS A 2 10.32 -19.13 -52.19
N THR A 3 11.14 -19.95 -51.53
CA THR A 3 10.68 -21.17 -50.88
C THR A 3 9.73 -20.75 -49.76
N VAL A 4 8.43 -20.79 -50.04
CA VAL A 4 7.38 -20.69 -49.03
C VAL A 4 7.47 -21.99 -48.24
N ILE A 5 8.31 -21.99 -47.20
CA ILE A 5 8.23 -23.01 -46.16
C ILE A 5 6.93 -22.70 -45.43
N SER A 6 5.87 -23.41 -45.83
CA SER A 6 4.63 -23.52 -45.07
C SER A 6 4.96 -24.13 -43.70
N THR A 7 5.36 -23.29 -42.75
CA THR A 7 5.59 -23.67 -41.36
C THR A 7 4.32 -23.32 -40.61
N ALA A 8 3.45 -24.32 -40.44
CA ALA A 8 2.27 -24.18 -39.59
C ALA A 8 2.72 -23.80 -38.17
N PHE A 9 2.18 -22.72 -37.64
CA PHE A 9 2.34 -22.31 -36.25
C PHE A 9 0.96 -22.29 -35.57
N ALA A 10 0.91 -22.59 -34.28
CA ALA A 10 -0.30 -22.50 -33.48
C ALA A 10 -0.69 -21.03 -33.26
N ARG A 11 -1.95 -20.71 -33.52
CA ARG A 11 -2.50 -19.36 -33.31
C ARG A 11 -2.89 -19.17 -31.86
N VAL A 12 -2.92 -17.93 -31.39
CA VAL A 12 -3.51 -17.62 -30.08
C VAL A 12 -4.99 -18.01 -30.07
N GLY A 13 -5.35 -18.92 -29.16
CA GLY A 13 -6.61 -19.66 -29.10
C GLY A 13 -6.41 -21.18 -29.23
N GLU A 14 -5.34 -21.58 -29.93
CA GLU A 14 -4.98 -22.97 -30.24
C GLU A 14 -3.64 -23.40 -29.63
N LEU A 15 -2.93 -22.52 -28.90
CA LEU A 15 -1.63 -22.84 -28.31
C LEU A 15 -1.73 -24.04 -27.35
N ALA A 16 -0.64 -24.80 -27.22
CA ALA A 16 -0.57 -25.93 -26.30
C ALA A 16 -0.97 -25.57 -24.86
N CYS A 17 -0.55 -24.40 -24.36
CA CYS A 17 -0.95 -23.92 -23.02
C CYS A 17 -2.44 -23.59 -22.88
N GLN A 18 -3.15 -23.33 -23.99
CA GLN A 18 -4.58 -23.04 -24.00
C GLN A 18 -5.42 -24.31 -24.16
N GLN A 19 -4.88 -25.35 -24.80
CA GLN A 19 -5.46 -26.69 -24.89
C GLN A 19 -5.27 -27.48 -23.59
N ASP A 20 -4.05 -27.47 -23.05
CA ASP A 20 -3.69 -28.04 -21.75
C ASP A 20 -2.94 -27.00 -20.92
N SER A 21 -3.66 -26.34 -20.01
CA SER A 21 -3.09 -25.32 -19.13
C SER A 21 -2.13 -25.87 -18.07
N PHE A 22 -2.13 -27.19 -17.84
CA PHE A 22 -1.22 -27.89 -16.93
C PHE A 22 0.05 -28.39 -17.61
N LEU A 23 0.12 -28.34 -18.95
CA LEU A 23 1.36 -28.60 -19.67
C LEU A 23 2.42 -27.58 -19.22
N ARG A 24 3.58 -28.10 -18.78
CA ARG A 24 4.66 -27.28 -18.22
C ARG A 24 5.82 -27.09 -19.19
N GLU A 25 5.99 -28.03 -20.10
CA GLU A 25 7.10 -28.05 -21.05
C GLU A 25 6.63 -28.51 -22.42
N ILE A 26 7.24 -27.98 -23.47
CA ILE A 26 7.01 -28.40 -24.85
C ILE A 26 8.30 -28.25 -25.67
N THR A 27 8.51 -29.14 -26.64
CA THR A 27 9.49 -28.93 -27.69
C THR A 27 8.82 -28.26 -28.88
N ALA A 28 9.38 -27.15 -29.34
CA ALA A 28 8.88 -26.37 -30.47
C ALA A 28 10.03 -25.96 -31.39
N ARG A 29 9.70 -25.58 -32.63
CA ARG A 29 10.69 -25.17 -33.64
C ARG A 29 10.60 -23.68 -33.90
N VAL A 30 11.74 -23.03 -34.08
CA VAL A 30 11.81 -21.60 -34.42
C VAL A 30 11.27 -21.36 -35.83
N VAL A 31 10.20 -20.58 -35.95
CA VAL A 31 9.56 -20.19 -37.22
C VAL A 31 10.13 -18.86 -37.72
N SER A 32 10.28 -17.88 -36.83
CA SER A 32 10.93 -16.61 -37.14
C SER A 32 11.71 -16.07 -35.93
N CYS A 33 12.74 -15.28 -36.22
CA CYS A 33 13.53 -14.57 -35.23
C CYS A 33 14.02 -13.27 -35.88
N GLU A 34 13.41 -12.14 -35.52
CA GLU A 34 13.69 -10.83 -36.10
C GLU A 34 14.16 -9.86 -35.02
N ALA A 35 15.03 -8.90 -35.36
CA ALA A 35 15.42 -7.86 -34.40
C ALA A 35 14.18 -7.06 -34.00
N ALA A 36 13.89 -6.99 -32.70
CA ALA A 36 12.73 -6.28 -32.19
C ALA A 36 12.90 -4.78 -32.47
N ALA A 37 11.82 -4.14 -32.96
CA ALA A 37 11.82 -2.70 -33.17
C ALA A 37 12.00 -1.99 -31.81
N VAL A 38 12.92 -1.03 -31.74
CA VAL A 38 13.16 -0.21 -30.54
C VAL A 38 11.93 0.67 -30.28
N ASN A 39 10.96 0.16 -29.52
CA ASN A 39 9.76 0.89 -29.17
C ASN A 39 10.05 1.89 -28.04
N ARG A 40 10.22 3.18 -28.39
CA ARG A 40 10.46 4.29 -27.46
C ARG A 40 9.28 4.64 -26.52
N ASN A 41 8.16 3.91 -26.57
CA ASN A 41 6.89 4.36 -25.97
C ASN A 41 6.37 3.55 -24.78
N ASN A 42 7.11 2.56 -24.25
CA ASN A 42 6.64 1.76 -23.10
C ASN A 42 7.31 2.15 -21.76
N SER A 43 7.29 3.44 -21.42
CA SER A 43 7.49 3.90 -20.04
C SER A 43 6.21 4.57 -19.52
N GLY A 44 5.37 3.78 -18.86
CA GLY A 44 4.20 4.26 -18.14
C GLY A 44 4.59 5.13 -16.94
N ALA A 45 4.41 6.44 -17.13
CA ALA A 45 3.98 7.45 -16.16
C ALA A 45 4.61 7.52 -14.75
N SER A 46 5.53 8.48 -14.58
CA SER A 46 5.39 9.50 -13.54
C SER A 46 6.06 10.80 -14.02
N GLY A 47 5.25 11.83 -14.27
CA GLY A 47 5.73 13.12 -14.75
C GLY A 47 6.57 13.84 -13.70
N LYS A 48 7.81 14.14 -14.05
CA LYS A 48 8.51 15.37 -13.66
C LYS A 48 9.59 15.65 -14.70
N LYS A 49 9.40 16.71 -15.49
CA LYS A 49 10.43 17.24 -16.40
C LYS A 49 11.61 17.72 -15.53
N SER A 50 12.70 16.95 -15.49
CA SER A 50 14.02 17.52 -15.23
C SER A 50 14.84 17.44 -16.53
N LYS A 51 15.38 18.57 -16.95
CA LYS A 51 16.39 18.64 -17.99
C LYS A 51 17.70 18.16 -17.37
N SER A 52 18.19 16.99 -17.75
CA SER A 52 19.59 16.63 -17.54
C SER A 52 20.16 15.97 -18.79
N SER A 53 21.36 16.43 -19.12
CA SER A 53 22.24 16.07 -20.23
C SER A 53 22.35 14.56 -20.50
N GLY A 54 22.26 14.20 -21.77
CA GLY A 54 22.15 12.83 -22.24
C GLY A 54 23.43 11.99 -22.12
N THR A 55 23.24 10.80 -21.57
CA THR A 55 23.98 9.60 -21.93
C THR A 55 22.97 8.71 -22.66
N GLN A 56 23.15 8.49 -23.96
CA GLN A 56 22.35 7.50 -24.69
C GLN A 56 22.70 6.12 -24.13
N VAL A 57 21.82 5.58 -23.28
CA VAL A 57 21.89 4.17 -22.89
C VAL A 57 21.46 3.37 -24.11
N GLU A 58 22.40 2.68 -24.77
CA GLU A 58 22.07 1.69 -25.78
C GLU A 58 21.18 0.62 -25.12
N LEU A 59 19.93 0.53 -25.57
CA LEU A 59 19.04 -0.54 -25.13
C LEU A 59 19.64 -1.87 -25.62
N PRO A 60 19.71 -2.90 -24.76
CA PRO A 60 20.19 -4.21 -25.19
C PRO A 60 19.34 -4.68 -26.37
N GLN A 61 20.02 -5.16 -27.41
CA GLN A 61 19.36 -5.70 -28.59
C GLN A 61 18.46 -6.86 -28.16
N SER A 62 17.20 -6.82 -28.60
CA SER A 62 16.25 -7.91 -28.37
C SER A 62 15.67 -8.40 -29.69
N TYR A 63 15.13 -9.61 -29.67
CA TYR A 63 14.65 -10.32 -30.84
C TYR A 63 13.23 -10.80 -30.58
N ASP A 64 12.35 -10.57 -31.55
CA ASP A 64 11.01 -11.12 -31.59
C ASP A 64 11.06 -12.50 -32.23
N VAL A 65 10.68 -13.51 -31.46
CA VAL A 65 10.74 -14.92 -31.82
C VAL A 65 9.34 -15.52 -31.87
N ILE A 66 9.06 -16.22 -32.97
CA ILE A 66 7.84 -17.02 -33.15
C ILE A 66 8.26 -18.48 -33.25
N LEU A 67 7.59 -19.33 -32.48
CA LEU A 67 7.77 -20.78 -32.52
C LEU A 67 6.55 -21.45 -33.14
N THR A 68 6.68 -22.74 -33.49
CA THR A 68 5.56 -23.54 -34.00
C THR A 68 4.42 -23.68 -33.00
N ASP A 69 4.72 -23.68 -31.69
CA ASP A 69 3.75 -23.72 -30.60
C ASP A 69 4.38 -23.16 -29.32
N SER A 70 3.58 -22.88 -28.30
CA SER A 70 4.06 -22.32 -27.03
C SER A 70 3.33 -22.89 -25.82
N VAL A 71 4.12 -23.30 -24.83
CA VAL A 71 3.64 -23.54 -23.47
C VAL A 71 3.60 -22.26 -22.64
N LEU A 72 4.10 -21.13 -23.13
CA LEU A 72 4.02 -19.82 -22.48
C LEU A 72 2.80 -19.07 -23.03
N PHE A 73 1.86 -18.70 -22.14
CA PHE A 73 0.68 -17.94 -22.54
C PHE A 73 1.09 -16.49 -22.84
N PRO A 74 0.75 -15.94 -24.02
CA PRO A 74 0.86 -14.51 -24.26
C PRO A 74 -0.13 -13.75 -23.37
N ASP A 75 -0.05 -12.43 -23.31
CA ASP A 75 -1.08 -11.65 -22.63
C ASP A 75 -2.46 -11.75 -23.33
N GLY A 76 -3.54 -11.69 -22.55
CA GLY A 76 -4.90 -11.72 -23.11
C GLY A 76 -6.03 -11.88 -22.08
N GLY A 77 -7.18 -11.26 -22.37
CA GLY A 77 -8.39 -11.41 -21.53
C GLY A 77 -8.24 -10.90 -20.10
N GLY A 78 -7.31 -9.98 -19.84
CA GLY A 78 -6.99 -9.47 -18.50
C GLY A 78 -5.92 -10.29 -17.75
N GLN A 79 -5.50 -11.43 -18.29
CA GLN A 79 -4.40 -12.24 -17.75
C GLN A 79 -3.04 -11.76 -18.32
N PRO A 80 -2.08 -11.43 -17.46
CA PRO A 80 -0.70 -11.14 -17.85
C PRO A 80 -0.01 -12.33 -18.49
N CYS A 81 0.99 -12.06 -19.34
CA CYS A 81 1.78 -13.11 -19.95
C CYS A 81 2.53 -13.97 -18.92
N ASP A 82 2.79 -15.21 -19.31
CA ASP A 82 3.66 -16.08 -18.53
C ASP A 82 5.12 -15.70 -18.68
N HIS A 83 5.89 -16.13 -17.69
CA HIS A 83 7.35 -16.17 -17.79
C HIS A 83 7.79 -17.63 -17.94
N GLY A 84 9.03 -17.81 -18.32
CA GLY A 84 9.62 -19.15 -18.41
C GLY A 84 11.06 -19.11 -18.85
N VAL A 85 11.50 -20.25 -19.37
CA VAL A 85 12.83 -20.47 -19.89
C VAL A 85 12.70 -21.14 -21.26
N LEU A 86 13.48 -20.67 -22.23
CA LEU A 86 13.73 -21.35 -23.49
C LEU A 86 15.09 -22.03 -23.40
N ILE A 87 15.16 -23.31 -23.74
CA ILE A 87 16.36 -24.13 -23.68
C ILE A 87 16.71 -24.54 -25.12
N ARG A 88 17.89 -24.15 -25.59
CA ARG A 88 18.40 -24.61 -26.90
C ARG A 88 18.76 -26.09 -26.81
N ARG A 89 18.22 -26.94 -27.68
CA ARG A 89 18.46 -28.39 -27.61
C ARG A 89 19.90 -28.78 -27.96
N GLU A 90 20.56 -28.02 -28.82
CA GLU A 90 21.93 -28.32 -29.25
C GLU A 90 22.97 -27.97 -28.18
N THR A 91 22.78 -26.87 -27.44
CA THR A 91 23.78 -26.34 -26.50
C THR A 91 23.38 -26.51 -25.03
N ASN A 92 22.13 -26.84 -24.73
CA ASN A 92 21.52 -26.76 -23.39
C ASN A 92 21.63 -25.36 -22.76
N GLU A 93 21.78 -24.31 -23.58
CA GLU A 93 21.75 -22.93 -23.10
C GLU A 93 20.32 -22.57 -22.66
N GLU A 94 20.17 -22.07 -21.44
CA GLU A 94 18.91 -21.58 -20.89
C GLU A 94 18.79 -20.05 -21.06
N LEU A 95 17.70 -19.62 -21.68
CA LEU A 95 17.39 -18.22 -21.97
C LEU A 95 16.11 -17.82 -21.25
N PRO A 96 16.14 -16.82 -20.33
CA PRO A 96 14.94 -16.41 -19.62
C PRO A 96 13.96 -15.70 -20.55
N VAL A 97 12.71 -16.13 -20.54
CA VAL A 97 11.61 -15.49 -21.27
C VAL A 97 10.76 -14.70 -20.28
N ARG A 98 10.73 -13.37 -20.43
CA ARG A 98 10.00 -12.46 -19.53
C ARG A 98 8.88 -11.69 -20.21
N VAL A 99 8.84 -11.68 -21.53
CA VAL A 99 7.85 -10.95 -22.31
C VAL A 99 7.35 -11.87 -23.41
N VAL A 100 6.08 -12.24 -23.33
CA VAL A 100 5.35 -13.00 -24.34
C VAL A 100 4.12 -12.19 -24.71
N GLN A 101 4.01 -11.77 -25.95
CA GLN A 101 2.97 -10.84 -26.40
C GLN A 101 2.11 -11.45 -27.48
N ARG A 102 0.82 -11.15 -27.42
CA ARG A 102 -0.09 -11.39 -28.53
C ARG A 102 0.08 -10.28 -29.58
N ARG A 103 0.43 -10.64 -30.81
CA ARG A 103 0.40 -9.73 -31.98
C ARG A 103 -0.53 -10.29 -33.03
N GLY A 104 -1.80 -9.86 -33.01
CA GLY A 104 -2.85 -10.47 -33.81
C GLY A 104 -3.17 -11.88 -33.31
N ASP A 105 -2.96 -12.88 -34.16
CA ASP A 105 -3.05 -14.32 -33.84
C ASP A 105 -1.70 -14.95 -33.49
N LEU A 106 -0.61 -14.17 -33.47
CA LEU A 106 0.74 -14.65 -33.20
C LEU A 106 1.09 -14.57 -31.71
N CYS A 107 1.77 -15.61 -31.23
CA CYS A 107 2.47 -15.62 -29.94
C CYS A 107 3.94 -15.24 -30.16
N VAL A 108 4.33 -14.03 -29.71
CA VAL A 108 5.66 -13.47 -29.94
C VAL A 108 6.43 -13.39 -28.62
N MET A 109 7.58 -14.05 -28.56
CA MET A 109 8.50 -14.01 -27.42
C MET A 109 9.61 -13.00 -27.67
N ASN A 110 9.91 -12.16 -26.68
CA ASN A 110 11.08 -11.27 -26.76
C ASN A 110 12.27 -11.91 -26.03
N LEU A 111 13.39 -12.06 -26.75
CA LEU A 111 14.61 -12.69 -26.24
C LEU A 111 15.83 -11.78 -26.43
N PRO A 112 16.87 -11.92 -25.57
CA PRO A 112 18.09 -11.10 -25.65
C PRO A 112 19.07 -11.57 -26.74
N CYS A 113 18.83 -12.71 -27.39
CA CYS A 113 19.73 -13.28 -28.37
C CYS A 113 18.98 -13.82 -29.59
N MET A 114 19.69 -13.88 -30.72
CA MET A 114 19.17 -14.44 -31.95
C MET A 114 19.11 -15.98 -31.89
N LEU A 115 18.01 -16.54 -32.38
CA LEU A 115 17.83 -17.97 -32.60
C LEU A 115 17.89 -18.29 -34.10
N LYS A 116 18.34 -19.49 -34.46
CA LYS A 116 18.37 -19.91 -35.86
C LYS A 116 16.98 -20.40 -36.27
N VAL A 117 16.45 -19.89 -37.37
CA VAL A 117 15.18 -20.39 -37.92
C VAL A 117 15.33 -21.88 -38.26
N GLY A 118 14.36 -22.69 -37.82
CA GLY A 118 14.39 -24.15 -37.91
C GLY A 118 15.06 -24.87 -36.73
N GLU A 119 15.67 -24.15 -35.79
CA GLU A 119 16.24 -24.72 -34.55
C GLU A 119 15.12 -25.28 -33.65
N ASP A 120 15.35 -26.47 -33.07
CA ASP A 120 14.46 -27.06 -32.08
C ASP A 120 14.84 -26.58 -30.68
N VAL A 121 13.85 -26.09 -29.94
CA VAL A 121 13.99 -25.52 -28.60
C VAL A 121 12.99 -26.15 -27.65
N GLN A 122 13.33 -26.22 -26.37
CA GLN A 122 12.40 -26.65 -25.31
C GLN A 122 11.96 -25.43 -24.51
N LEU A 123 10.67 -25.21 -24.41
CA LEU A 123 10.11 -24.19 -23.54
C LEU A 123 9.68 -24.82 -22.21
N ARG A 124 9.94 -24.12 -21.11
CA ARG A 124 9.49 -24.47 -19.76
C ARG A 124 8.85 -23.26 -19.10
N VAL A 125 7.63 -23.41 -18.59
CA VAL A 125 6.91 -22.33 -17.92
C VAL A 125 7.38 -22.13 -16.48
N ASP A 126 7.37 -20.88 -16.01
CA ASP A 126 7.39 -20.56 -14.58
C ASP A 126 6.07 -21.03 -13.95
N TRP A 127 6.12 -22.21 -13.33
CA TRP A 127 4.91 -22.90 -12.87
C TRP A 127 4.18 -22.15 -11.76
N ASP A 128 4.90 -21.53 -10.82
CA ASP A 128 4.27 -20.81 -9.71
C ASP A 128 3.48 -19.61 -10.23
N ARG A 129 4.03 -18.88 -11.21
CA ARG A 129 3.31 -17.80 -11.90
C ARG A 129 2.11 -18.32 -12.69
N ARG A 130 2.29 -19.39 -13.46
CA ARG A 130 1.19 -19.99 -14.25
C ARG A 130 0.04 -20.45 -13.36
N LEU A 131 0.34 -21.14 -12.26
CA LEU A 131 -0.67 -21.62 -11.33
C LEU A 131 -1.40 -20.46 -10.65
N ASP A 132 -0.67 -19.43 -10.20
CA ASP A 132 -1.27 -18.20 -9.66
C ASP A 132 -2.22 -17.55 -10.66
N HIS A 133 -1.82 -17.45 -11.93
CA HIS A 133 -2.66 -16.91 -12.99
C HIS A 133 -3.93 -17.74 -13.22
N MET A 134 -3.80 -19.07 -13.38
CA MET A 134 -4.94 -19.97 -13.58
C MET A 134 -5.94 -19.91 -12.42
N GLN A 135 -5.44 -19.88 -11.18
CA GLN A 135 -6.26 -19.77 -9.99
C GLN A 135 -7.04 -18.45 -9.99
N HIS A 136 -6.38 -17.31 -10.17
CA HIS A 136 -7.07 -16.01 -10.12
C HIS A 136 -7.99 -15.77 -11.29
N HIS A 137 -7.65 -16.25 -12.49
CA HIS A 137 -8.53 -16.15 -13.64
C HIS A 137 -9.80 -16.97 -13.41
N SER A 138 -9.67 -18.24 -12.99
CA SER A 138 -10.85 -19.08 -12.73
C SER A 138 -11.66 -18.58 -11.53
N ALA A 139 -11.00 -18.06 -10.50
CA ALA A 139 -11.68 -17.39 -9.38
C ALA A 139 -12.46 -16.15 -9.84
N GLN A 140 -11.94 -15.38 -10.81
CA GLN A 140 -12.65 -14.25 -11.37
C GLN A 140 -13.94 -14.69 -12.08
N HIS A 141 -13.89 -15.73 -12.93
CA HIS A 141 -15.09 -16.23 -13.60
C HIS A 141 -16.15 -16.70 -12.61
N LEU A 142 -15.74 -17.48 -11.59
CA LEU A 142 -16.63 -17.89 -10.52
C LEU A 142 -17.26 -16.68 -9.80
N LEU A 143 -16.44 -15.69 -9.41
CA LEU A 143 -16.92 -14.51 -8.71
C LEU A 143 -17.88 -13.69 -9.59
N THR A 144 -17.56 -13.51 -10.86
CA THR A 144 -18.42 -12.82 -11.83
C THR A 144 -19.75 -13.56 -11.98
N ALA A 145 -19.75 -14.89 -12.12
CA ALA A 145 -20.99 -15.67 -12.22
C ALA A 145 -21.92 -15.43 -11.02
N VAL A 146 -21.37 -15.44 -9.81
CA VAL A 146 -22.14 -15.22 -8.56
C VAL A 146 -22.59 -13.77 -8.41
N VAL A 147 -21.74 -12.79 -8.73
CA VAL A 147 -22.09 -11.36 -8.59
C VAL A 147 -23.15 -10.93 -9.62
N GLU A 148 -23.10 -11.49 -10.83
CA GLU A 148 -24.06 -11.17 -11.88
C GLU A 148 -25.42 -11.85 -11.68
N ASP A 149 -25.52 -12.84 -10.78
CA ASP A 149 -26.77 -13.50 -10.42
C ASP A 149 -27.71 -12.52 -9.68
N PRO A 150 -28.97 -12.34 -10.12
CA PRO A 150 -29.96 -11.49 -9.47
C PRO A 150 -30.27 -11.85 -8.00
N GLY A 151 -30.04 -13.08 -7.58
CA GLY A 151 -30.15 -13.54 -6.19
C GLY A 151 -29.04 -13.03 -5.26
N PHE A 152 -28.00 -12.43 -5.84
CA PHE A 152 -26.92 -11.74 -5.13
C PHE A 152 -26.94 -10.24 -5.45
N CYS A 153 -26.14 -9.78 -6.42
CA CYS A 153 -26.07 -8.37 -6.78
C CYS A 153 -26.80 -8.04 -8.08
N GLY A 154 -26.91 -9.00 -9.02
CA GLY A 154 -27.45 -8.74 -10.36
C GLY A 154 -26.65 -7.70 -11.14
N LEU A 155 -25.36 -7.50 -10.82
CA LEU A 155 -24.52 -6.47 -11.42
C LEU A 155 -23.51 -7.08 -12.40
N PRO A 156 -23.46 -6.62 -13.67
CA PRO A 156 -22.48 -7.12 -14.64
C PRO A 156 -21.06 -6.76 -14.21
N THR A 157 -20.10 -7.62 -14.56
CA THR A 157 -18.67 -7.28 -14.46
C THR A 157 -18.25 -6.47 -15.69
N VAL A 158 -17.83 -5.22 -15.47
CA VAL A 158 -17.41 -4.30 -16.55
C VAL A 158 -15.98 -4.60 -17.01
N SER A 159 -15.10 -4.87 -16.05
CA SER A 159 -13.71 -5.22 -16.29
C SER A 159 -13.13 -5.93 -15.08
N TRP A 160 -11.94 -6.50 -15.24
CA TRP A 160 -11.18 -7.08 -14.15
C TRP A 160 -9.69 -6.86 -14.39
N ALA A 161 -8.89 -7.01 -13.34
CA ALA A 161 -7.44 -6.98 -13.45
C ALA A 161 -6.79 -8.00 -12.53
N LEU A 162 -5.89 -8.79 -13.12
CA LEU A 162 -4.97 -9.67 -12.39
C LEU A 162 -3.71 -8.87 -12.03
N THR A 163 -3.77 -8.15 -10.92
CA THR A 163 -2.64 -7.37 -10.38
C THR A 163 -1.99 -8.07 -9.20
N GLN A 164 -0.81 -7.61 -8.78
CA GLN A 164 -0.20 -8.01 -7.51
C GLN A 164 -0.22 -6.83 -6.52
N PRO A 165 -0.47 -7.07 -5.22
CA PRO A 165 -0.74 -8.37 -4.60
C PRO A 165 -2.19 -8.85 -4.74
N TYR A 166 -3.13 -7.98 -5.12
CA TYR A 166 -4.57 -8.29 -5.15
C TYR A 166 -5.14 -8.24 -6.56
N CYS A 167 -6.16 -9.05 -6.83
CA CYS A 167 -6.98 -8.95 -8.04
C CYS A 167 -8.26 -8.16 -7.75
N HIS A 168 -8.92 -7.62 -8.77
CA HIS A 168 -10.23 -7.00 -8.59
C HIS A 168 -11.11 -7.13 -9.83
N ILE A 169 -12.42 -7.18 -9.59
CA ILE A 169 -13.45 -6.95 -10.61
C ILE A 169 -14.01 -5.54 -10.45
N VAL A 170 -14.52 -4.96 -11.54
CA VAL A 170 -15.16 -3.64 -11.58
C VAL A 170 -16.64 -3.81 -11.86
N LEU A 171 -17.47 -3.24 -10.99
CA LEU A 171 -18.93 -3.24 -11.08
C LEU A 171 -19.44 -1.83 -11.37
N PRO A 172 -20.53 -1.67 -12.14
CA PRO A 172 -21.06 -0.36 -12.54
C PRO A 172 -21.95 0.23 -11.45
N THR A 173 -21.41 0.36 -10.24
CA THR A 173 -22.09 0.98 -9.11
C THR A 173 -21.14 1.88 -8.34
N GLY A 174 -21.58 3.08 -7.97
CA GLY A 174 -20.84 3.95 -7.04
C GLY A 174 -21.03 3.59 -5.56
N LYS A 175 -21.88 2.60 -5.27
CA LYS A 175 -22.22 2.18 -3.90
C LYS A 175 -21.45 0.92 -3.52
N ARG A 176 -21.00 0.87 -2.26
CA ARG A 176 -20.41 -0.34 -1.69
C ARG A 176 -21.47 -1.44 -1.56
N ILE A 177 -21.05 -2.68 -1.75
CA ILE A 177 -21.87 -3.85 -1.45
C ILE A 177 -21.88 -4.01 0.08
N GLU A 178 -23.07 -4.22 0.64
CA GLU A 178 -23.26 -4.41 2.08
C GLU A 178 -22.43 -5.59 2.60
N PRO A 179 -21.83 -5.51 3.81
CA PRO A 179 -20.95 -6.55 4.34
C PRO A 179 -21.57 -7.95 4.37
N GLU A 180 -22.86 -8.05 4.70
CA GLU A 180 -23.60 -9.33 4.70
C GLU A 180 -23.70 -9.95 3.30
N MET A 181 -23.89 -9.11 2.27
CA MET A 181 -23.93 -9.58 0.89
C MET A 181 -22.54 -10.03 0.41
N VAL A 182 -21.49 -9.28 0.76
CA VAL A 182 -20.10 -9.69 0.49
C VAL A 182 -19.81 -11.05 1.10
N GLN A 183 -20.21 -11.26 2.36
CA GLN A 183 -20.05 -12.55 3.04
C GLN A 183 -20.83 -13.66 2.32
N ARG A 184 -22.09 -13.42 1.94
CA ARG A 184 -22.90 -14.41 1.20
C ARG A 184 -22.27 -14.80 -0.14
N ILE A 185 -21.70 -13.83 -0.87
CA ILE A 185 -21.00 -14.08 -2.14
C ILE A 185 -19.75 -14.94 -1.88
N GLU A 186 -18.93 -14.55 -0.91
CA GLU A 186 -17.70 -15.30 -0.55
C GLU A 186 -18.04 -16.74 -0.13
N GLU A 187 -19.03 -16.93 0.73
CA GLU A 187 -19.47 -18.25 1.17
C GLU A 187 -20.01 -19.09 0.01
N HIS A 188 -20.79 -18.50 -0.91
CA HIS A 188 -21.28 -19.22 -2.07
C HIS A 188 -20.15 -19.66 -2.99
N CYS A 189 -19.20 -18.77 -3.30
CA CYS A 189 -18.01 -19.11 -4.09
C CYS A 189 -17.24 -20.26 -3.45
N ASN A 190 -17.00 -20.20 -2.14
CA ASN A 190 -16.26 -21.25 -1.43
C ASN A 190 -17.03 -22.57 -1.31
N ARG A 191 -18.36 -22.56 -1.21
CA ARG A 191 -19.18 -23.78 -1.29
C ARG A 191 -19.04 -24.45 -2.66
N VAL A 192 -19.05 -23.67 -3.73
CA VAL A 192 -18.84 -24.16 -5.09
C VAL A 192 -17.44 -24.73 -5.27
N ILE A 193 -16.41 -24.05 -4.75
CA ILE A 193 -15.03 -24.55 -4.73
C ILE A 193 -14.96 -25.91 -3.99
N ALA A 194 -15.60 -26.02 -2.83
CA ALA A 194 -15.63 -27.23 -2.02
C ALA A 194 -16.35 -28.42 -2.69
N ARG A 195 -17.31 -28.15 -3.60
CA ARG A 195 -17.99 -29.17 -4.42
C ARG A 195 -17.08 -29.75 -5.51
N ALA A 196 -15.90 -29.17 -5.72
CA ALA A 196 -14.95 -29.60 -6.75
C ALA A 196 -15.57 -29.64 -8.15
N VAL A 197 -16.27 -28.57 -8.53
CA VAL A 197 -16.94 -28.48 -9.84
C VAL A 197 -15.89 -28.54 -10.97
N PRO A 198 -16.09 -29.40 -11.99
CA PRO A 198 -15.22 -29.47 -13.16
C PRO A 198 -15.20 -28.17 -13.96
N VAL A 199 -14.02 -27.82 -14.49
CA VAL A 199 -13.85 -26.71 -15.42
C VAL A 199 -13.34 -27.29 -16.74
N ARG A 200 -14.15 -27.17 -17.79
CA ARG A 200 -13.88 -27.73 -19.11
C ARG A 200 -13.54 -26.63 -20.09
N CYS A 201 -12.52 -26.88 -20.92
CA CYS A 201 -12.16 -26.00 -22.02
C CYS A 201 -12.52 -26.70 -23.33
N ARG A 202 -13.36 -26.05 -24.15
CA ARG A 202 -13.74 -26.53 -25.48
C ARG A 202 -13.30 -25.51 -26.52
N VAL A 203 -12.66 -25.96 -27.59
CA VAL A 203 -12.21 -25.11 -28.70
C VAL A 203 -12.99 -25.52 -29.94
N TYR A 204 -13.59 -24.53 -30.60
CA TYR A 204 -14.32 -24.67 -31.86
C TYR A 204 -13.57 -23.94 -32.96
N SER A 205 -13.49 -24.53 -34.14
CA SER A 205 -12.76 -23.98 -35.28
C SER A 205 -13.48 -22.76 -35.88
N SER A 206 -14.80 -22.69 -35.71
CA SER A 206 -15.63 -21.58 -36.20
C SER A 206 -16.84 -21.31 -35.31
N LYS A 207 -17.46 -20.14 -35.53
CA LYS A 207 -18.74 -19.77 -34.91
C LYS A 207 -19.87 -20.75 -35.26
N GLU A 208 -19.92 -21.18 -36.51
CA GLU A 208 -20.91 -22.14 -37.00
C GLU A 208 -20.77 -23.49 -36.28
N GLU A 209 -19.54 -23.96 -36.04
CA GLU A 209 -19.31 -25.21 -35.32
C GLU A 209 -19.82 -25.12 -33.87
N TYR A 210 -19.55 -24.00 -33.19
CA TYR A 210 -20.06 -23.73 -31.86
C TYR A 210 -21.60 -23.66 -31.82
N GLU A 211 -22.22 -22.93 -32.75
CA GLU A 211 -23.68 -22.81 -32.85
C GLU A 211 -24.36 -24.16 -33.13
N ASN A 212 -23.77 -24.99 -33.99
CA ASN A 212 -24.26 -26.35 -34.24
C ASN A 212 -24.13 -27.24 -33.01
N ASP A 213 -23.06 -27.10 -32.23
CA ASP A 213 -22.87 -27.84 -30.98
C ASP A 213 -23.90 -27.44 -29.91
N LEU A 214 -24.22 -26.15 -29.80
CA LEU A 214 -25.31 -25.65 -28.94
C LEU A 214 -26.67 -26.26 -29.30
N GLN A 215 -26.94 -26.49 -30.58
CA GLN A 215 -28.20 -27.09 -31.03
C GLN A 215 -28.27 -28.60 -30.74
N ARG A 216 -27.13 -29.30 -30.78
CA ARG A 216 -27.06 -30.75 -30.51
C ARG A 216 -27.20 -31.08 -29.03
N GLU A 217 -26.56 -30.30 -28.18
CA GLU A 217 -26.55 -30.48 -26.73
C GLU A 217 -27.12 -29.24 -26.02
N PRO A 218 -28.44 -29.02 -26.07
CA PRO A 218 -29.06 -27.95 -25.32
C PRO A 218 -28.93 -28.25 -23.83
N GLU A 219 -28.08 -27.50 -23.12
CA GLU A 219 -27.98 -27.59 -21.67
C GLU A 219 -29.33 -27.20 -21.04
N LYS A 220 -29.74 -27.98 -20.04
CA LYS A 220 -30.86 -27.66 -19.15
C LYS A 220 -30.27 -27.49 -17.76
N ASN A 221 -30.29 -26.27 -17.24
CA ASN A 221 -29.84 -26.00 -15.89
C ASN A 221 -31.07 -25.83 -14.98
N ASP A 222 -31.28 -26.80 -14.10
CA ASP A 222 -32.30 -26.72 -13.05
C ASP A 222 -31.82 -25.85 -11.86
N ASP A 223 -30.50 -25.64 -11.74
CA ASP A 223 -29.85 -24.98 -10.60
C ASP A 223 -29.67 -23.45 -10.78
N GLY A 224 -30.22 -22.85 -11.84
CA GLY A 224 -30.13 -21.41 -12.11
C GLY A 224 -28.78 -20.91 -12.65
N GLY A 225 -27.82 -21.82 -12.91
CA GLY A 225 -26.55 -21.50 -13.56
C GLY A 225 -26.70 -21.04 -15.01
N ARG A 226 -25.72 -20.31 -15.54
CA ARG A 226 -25.83 -19.78 -16.92
C ARG A 226 -25.71 -20.88 -17.96
N LEU A 227 -26.68 -20.91 -18.86
CA LEU A 227 -26.72 -21.86 -19.96
C LEU A 227 -25.65 -21.54 -20.99
N ARG A 228 -25.13 -22.57 -21.64
CA ARG A 228 -24.38 -22.42 -22.89
C ARG A 228 -25.08 -21.51 -23.89
N GLY A 229 -24.35 -20.53 -24.44
CA GLY A 229 -24.91 -19.54 -25.38
C GLY A 229 -25.62 -18.34 -24.75
N SER A 230 -25.72 -18.27 -23.41
CA SER A 230 -26.33 -17.12 -22.71
C SER A 230 -25.56 -15.81 -22.90
N ARG A 231 -24.25 -15.88 -23.19
CA ARG A 231 -23.43 -14.71 -23.55
C ARG A 231 -23.17 -14.73 -25.06
N PRO A 232 -23.47 -13.62 -25.79
CA PRO A 232 -23.15 -13.54 -27.20
C PRO A 232 -21.62 -13.56 -27.39
N ILE A 233 -21.17 -14.23 -28.46
CA ILE A 233 -19.77 -14.16 -28.88
C ILE A 233 -19.49 -12.71 -29.33
N PRO A 234 -18.47 -12.03 -28.78
CA PRO A 234 -18.13 -10.69 -29.19
C PRO A 234 -17.86 -10.62 -30.70
N PRO A 235 -18.35 -9.58 -31.42
CA PRO A 235 -18.27 -9.49 -32.88
C PRO A 235 -16.84 -9.35 -33.41
N ASP A 236 -15.89 -8.99 -32.54
CA ASP A 236 -14.45 -8.85 -32.80
C ASP A 236 -13.67 -10.17 -32.65
N VAL A 237 -14.32 -11.27 -32.23
CA VAL A 237 -13.69 -12.60 -32.18
C VAL A 237 -13.61 -13.17 -33.59
N ALA A 238 -12.42 -13.09 -34.19
CA ALA A 238 -12.06 -13.78 -35.42
C ALA A 238 -11.12 -14.96 -35.11
N GLY A 239 -11.38 -16.13 -35.69
CA GLY A 239 -10.60 -17.36 -35.48
C GLY A 239 -11.27 -18.37 -34.54
N PRO A 240 -10.51 -19.30 -33.95
CA PRO A 240 -11.05 -20.37 -33.11
C PRO A 240 -11.74 -19.80 -31.87
N ILE A 241 -12.91 -20.35 -31.54
CA ILE A 241 -13.73 -19.93 -30.39
C ILE A 241 -13.43 -20.86 -29.23
N ARG A 242 -12.91 -20.28 -28.14
CA ARG A 242 -12.60 -21.01 -26.91
C ARG A 242 -13.62 -20.72 -25.83
N ILE A 243 -14.26 -21.78 -25.36
CA ILE A 243 -15.32 -21.75 -24.36
C ILE A 243 -14.81 -22.40 -23.07
N ILE A 244 -14.97 -21.68 -21.97
CA ILE A 244 -14.74 -22.18 -20.62
C ILE A 244 -16.09 -22.44 -19.99
N ASP A 245 -16.28 -23.67 -19.57
CA ASP A 245 -17.50 -24.23 -19.01
C ASP A 245 -17.23 -24.66 -17.57
N MET A 246 -17.77 -23.90 -16.63
CA MET A 246 -17.84 -24.24 -15.21
C MET A 246 -19.21 -24.87 -14.98
N GLU A 247 -19.22 -26.20 -14.89
CA GLU A 247 -20.44 -27.01 -14.95
C GLU A 247 -21.52 -26.50 -13.97
N GLY A 248 -22.68 -26.10 -14.51
CA GLY A 248 -23.82 -25.60 -13.74
C GLY A 248 -23.65 -24.19 -13.14
N ILE A 249 -22.61 -23.44 -13.51
CA ILE A 249 -22.31 -22.11 -12.95
C ILE A 249 -22.22 -21.05 -14.05
N ASP A 250 -21.22 -21.16 -14.93
CA ASP A 250 -20.99 -20.20 -16.01
C ASP A 250 -20.40 -20.88 -17.23
N CYS A 251 -20.78 -20.40 -18.40
CA CYS A 251 -20.21 -20.79 -19.68
C CYS A 251 -19.92 -19.54 -20.50
N CYS A 252 -18.64 -19.25 -20.74
CA CYS A 252 -18.23 -18.01 -21.40
C CYS A 252 -17.06 -18.20 -22.37
N THR A 253 -16.94 -17.26 -23.31
CA THR A 253 -15.79 -17.19 -24.21
C THR A 253 -14.58 -16.61 -23.46
N CYS A 254 -13.50 -17.37 -23.36
CA CYS A 254 -12.26 -16.88 -22.74
C CYS A 254 -11.01 -17.54 -23.36
N CYS A 255 -9.97 -16.74 -23.59
CA CYS A 255 -8.69 -17.21 -24.13
C CYS A 255 -7.63 -17.50 -23.06
N GLY A 256 -7.88 -17.18 -21.77
CA GLY A 256 -6.89 -17.33 -20.69
C GLY A 256 -6.65 -18.77 -20.26
N THR A 257 -5.67 -19.00 -19.39
CA THR A 257 -5.44 -20.33 -18.81
C THR A 257 -6.30 -20.54 -17.58
N HIS A 258 -6.80 -21.76 -17.39
CA HIS A 258 -7.76 -22.09 -16.34
C HIS A 258 -7.33 -23.34 -15.56
N VAL A 259 -7.82 -23.42 -14.33
CA VAL A 259 -7.82 -24.66 -13.55
C VAL A 259 -8.74 -25.68 -14.23
N THR A 260 -8.51 -26.98 -13.99
CA THR A 260 -9.40 -28.05 -14.50
C THR A 260 -10.52 -28.38 -13.53
N ASN A 261 -10.41 -27.91 -12.28
CA ASN A 261 -11.39 -28.13 -11.24
C ASN A 261 -11.37 -26.96 -10.23
N LEU A 262 -12.54 -26.49 -9.80
CA LEU A 262 -12.62 -25.36 -8.88
C LEU A 262 -11.99 -25.64 -7.51
N ALA A 263 -11.87 -26.89 -7.06
CA ALA A 263 -11.14 -27.24 -5.83
C ALA A 263 -9.67 -26.82 -5.88
N GLN A 264 -9.08 -26.68 -7.07
CA GLN A 264 -7.71 -26.19 -7.25
C GLN A 264 -7.56 -24.70 -6.89
N LEU A 265 -8.65 -23.96 -6.74
CA LEU A 265 -8.65 -22.62 -6.16
C LEU A 265 -8.37 -22.64 -4.66
N GLN A 266 -8.60 -23.77 -3.99
CA GLN A 266 -8.51 -23.97 -2.53
C GLN A 266 -9.51 -23.13 -1.73
N VAL A 267 -9.42 -21.80 -1.86
CA VAL A 267 -10.25 -20.80 -1.18
C VAL A 267 -10.25 -19.53 -2.01
N LEU A 268 -11.37 -18.82 -2.01
CA LEU A 268 -11.50 -17.45 -2.50
C LEU A 268 -11.80 -16.54 -1.32
N LYS A 269 -11.02 -15.46 -1.18
CA LYS A 269 -11.22 -14.44 -0.13
C LYS A 269 -11.51 -13.09 -0.77
N LEU A 270 -12.65 -12.49 -0.40
CA LEU A 270 -12.96 -11.10 -0.68
C LEU A 270 -12.28 -10.20 0.36
N LEU A 271 -11.72 -9.10 -0.12
CA LEU A 271 -10.95 -8.15 0.69
C LEU A 271 -11.76 -6.85 0.85
N HIS A 272 -11.12 -5.72 0.60
CA HIS A 272 -11.72 -4.41 0.67
C HIS A 272 -12.43 -4.04 -0.65
N GLN A 273 -13.16 -2.94 -0.59
CA GLN A 273 -13.89 -2.35 -1.70
C GLN A 273 -13.44 -0.90 -1.90
N GLU A 274 -13.25 -0.50 -3.14
CA GLU A 274 -12.93 0.89 -3.49
C GLU A 274 -13.98 1.44 -4.47
N THR A 275 -14.60 2.56 -4.12
CA THR A 275 -15.57 3.27 -4.98
C THR A 275 -14.91 4.47 -5.64
N LYS A 276 -15.09 4.64 -6.95
CA LYS A 276 -14.65 5.83 -7.69
C LYS A 276 -15.71 6.23 -8.71
N GLY A 277 -16.36 7.37 -8.49
CA GLY A 277 -17.49 7.81 -9.30
C GLY A 277 -18.61 6.75 -9.28
N ASP A 278 -19.02 6.30 -10.46
CA ASP A 278 -20.08 5.31 -10.64
C ASP A 278 -19.56 3.86 -10.72
N THR A 279 -18.34 3.62 -10.25
CA THR A 279 -17.71 2.29 -10.30
C THR A 279 -17.23 1.82 -8.93
N LEU A 280 -17.33 0.50 -8.73
CA LEU A 280 -16.89 -0.20 -7.52
C LEU A 280 -15.87 -1.25 -7.92
N LYS A 281 -14.69 -1.22 -7.30
CA LYS A 281 -13.70 -2.29 -7.35
C LYS A 281 -13.89 -3.21 -6.16
N LEU A 282 -14.17 -4.48 -6.43
CA LEU A 282 -14.22 -5.53 -5.42
C LEU A 282 -12.92 -6.35 -5.49
N PHE A 283 -12.09 -6.25 -4.45
CA PHE A 283 -10.79 -6.92 -4.42
C PHE A 283 -10.92 -8.34 -3.88
N PHE A 284 -10.17 -9.26 -4.47
CA PHE A 284 -10.14 -10.66 -4.08
C PHE A 284 -8.77 -11.30 -4.31
N ILE A 285 -8.54 -12.42 -3.63
CA ILE A 285 -7.40 -13.31 -3.79
C ILE A 285 -7.87 -14.78 -3.70
N ALA A 286 -7.14 -15.69 -4.33
CA ALA A 286 -7.42 -17.12 -4.27
C ALA A 286 -6.14 -17.95 -4.11
N GLY A 287 -6.30 -19.21 -3.72
CA GLY A 287 -5.23 -20.21 -3.69
C GLY A 287 -4.02 -19.79 -2.88
N GLU A 288 -2.84 -19.88 -3.50
CA GLU A 288 -1.55 -19.65 -2.83
C GLU A 288 -1.41 -18.22 -2.28
N ARG A 289 -2.07 -17.22 -2.89
CA ARG A 289 -2.07 -15.85 -2.33
C ARG A 289 -2.80 -15.77 -1.01
N VAL A 290 -3.88 -16.52 -0.82
CA VAL A 290 -4.59 -16.58 0.47
C VAL A 290 -3.72 -17.24 1.53
N ARG A 291 -3.03 -18.33 1.19
CA ARG A 291 -2.11 -19.02 2.10
C ARG A 291 -0.98 -18.10 2.58
N ARG A 292 -0.34 -17.35 1.66
CA ARG A 292 0.69 -16.36 2.00
C ARG A 292 0.13 -15.22 2.82
N PHE A 293 -1.01 -14.66 2.42
CA PHE A 293 -1.68 -13.58 3.14
C PHE A 293 -2.02 -13.97 4.58
N PHE A 294 -2.53 -15.18 4.80
CA PHE A 294 -2.78 -15.72 6.14
C PHE A 294 -1.48 -15.86 6.94
N GLY A 295 -0.42 -16.39 6.34
CA GLY A 295 0.90 -16.50 6.97
C GLY A 295 1.45 -15.15 7.41
N ASP A 296 1.36 -14.13 6.56
CA ASP A 296 1.80 -12.76 6.86
C ASP A 296 0.95 -12.11 7.97
N MET A 297 -0.37 -12.32 7.94
CA MET A 297 -1.26 -11.87 9.01
C MET A 297 -0.93 -12.53 10.35
N TYR A 298 -0.80 -13.85 10.36
CA TYR A 298 -0.47 -14.60 11.57
C TYR A 298 0.92 -14.23 12.11
N GLY A 299 1.89 -13.98 11.24
CA GLY A 299 3.21 -13.46 11.61
C GLY A 299 3.10 -12.12 12.34
N ARG A 300 2.38 -11.15 11.76
CA ARG A 300 2.13 -9.84 12.39
C ARG A 300 1.38 -9.96 13.72
N GLU A 301 0.39 -10.84 13.82
CA GLU A 301 -0.34 -11.07 15.08
C GLU A 301 0.57 -11.64 16.18
N ARG A 302 1.48 -12.56 15.83
CA ARG A 302 2.45 -13.09 16.80
C ARG A 302 3.45 -12.04 17.28
N GLU A 303 3.91 -11.16 16.38
CA GLU A 303 4.75 -10.03 16.75
C GLU A 303 4.00 -9.09 17.70
N LEU A 304 2.75 -8.74 17.38
CA LEU A 304 1.93 -7.86 18.21
C LEU A 304 1.62 -8.49 19.58
N MET A 305 1.38 -9.80 19.66
CA MET A 305 1.20 -10.52 20.92
C MET A 305 2.38 -10.31 21.87
N LYS A 306 3.61 -10.34 21.35
CA LYS A 306 4.82 -10.09 22.15
C LYS A 306 4.83 -8.65 22.69
N GLU A 307 4.59 -7.66 21.83
CA GLU A 307 4.59 -6.25 22.22
C GLU A 307 3.44 -5.88 23.16
N MET A 308 2.33 -6.62 23.10
CA MET A 308 1.15 -6.41 23.94
C MET A 308 1.20 -7.21 25.25
N GLY A 309 2.35 -7.79 25.62
CA GLY A 309 2.52 -8.51 26.88
C GLY A 309 1.85 -9.89 26.91
N GLY A 310 1.81 -10.58 25.77
CA GLY A 310 1.24 -11.93 25.63
C GLY A 310 -0.28 -11.97 25.46
N ILE A 311 -0.91 -10.82 25.19
CA ILE A 311 -2.36 -10.75 24.92
C ILE A 311 -2.67 -11.53 23.64
N ARG A 312 -3.78 -12.28 23.65
CA ARG A 312 -4.19 -13.08 22.49
C ARG A 312 -4.86 -12.21 21.41
N PRO A 313 -4.85 -12.63 20.13
CA PRO A 313 -5.40 -11.82 19.04
C PRO A 313 -6.86 -11.43 19.23
N GLU A 314 -7.68 -12.34 19.77
CA GLU A 314 -9.08 -12.10 20.12
C GLU A 314 -9.29 -10.89 21.05
N ASP A 315 -8.29 -10.53 21.85
CA ASP A 315 -8.34 -9.43 22.82
C ASP A 315 -7.54 -8.19 22.40
N PHE A 316 -6.93 -8.17 21.20
CA PHE A 316 -6.09 -7.03 20.79
C PHE A 316 -6.85 -5.71 20.78
N VAL A 317 -8.07 -5.71 20.24
CA VAL A 317 -8.89 -4.50 20.14
C VAL A 317 -9.29 -4.00 21.53
N SER A 318 -9.78 -4.89 22.40
CA SER A 318 -10.20 -4.52 23.75
C SER A 318 -9.01 -4.02 24.58
N ALA A 319 -7.84 -4.66 24.44
CA ALA A 319 -6.61 -4.25 25.08
C ALA A 319 -6.07 -2.90 24.58
N ALA A 320 -6.13 -2.65 23.27
CA ALA A 320 -5.74 -1.38 22.67
C ALA A 320 -6.64 -0.23 23.16
N ILE A 321 -7.95 -0.44 23.20
CA ILE A 321 -8.92 0.52 23.74
C ILE A 321 -8.62 0.81 25.22
N ARG A 322 -8.36 -0.22 26.03
CA ARG A 322 -8.00 -0.07 27.45
C ARG A 322 -6.72 0.73 27.61
N LYS A 323 -5.63 0.35 26.93
CA LYS A 323 -4.35 1.09 26.99
C LYS A 323 -4.51 2.54 26.54
N GLY A 324 -5.35 2.81 25.53
CA GLY A 324 -5.68 4.17 25.10
C GLY A 324 -6.40 4.98 26.19
N LYS A 325 -7.33 4.38 26.92
CA LYS A 325 -7.99 5.03 28.07
C LYS A 325 -6.99 5.28 29.22
N ASP A 326 -6.17 4.30 29.54
CA ASP A 326 -5.13 4.41 30.58
C ASP A 326 -4.14 5.53 30.25
N PHE A 327 -3.77 5.67 28.96
CA PHE A 327 -2.91 6.75 28.47
C PHE A 327 -3.53 8.13 28.72
N VAL A 328 -4.79 8.32 28.34
CA VAL A 328 -5.51 9.59 28.57
C VAL A 328 -5.65 9.90 30.07
N GLU A 329 -5.86 8.88 30.92
CA GLU A 329 -5.90 9.07 32.37
C GLU A 329 -4.53 9.45 32.94
N LEU A 330 -3.46 8.82 32.44
CA LEU A 330 -2.09 9.14 32.84
C LEU A 330 -1.72 10.57 32.45
N GLU A 331 -2.09 11.03 31.25
CA GLU A 331 -1.90 12.42 30.83
C GLU A 331 -2.63 13.42 31.75
N LYS A 332 -3.87 13.11 32.15
CA LYS A 332 -4.62 13.92 33.12
C LYS A 332 -3.92 14.00 34.48
N ARG A 333 -3.46 12.85 35.00
CA ARG A 333 -2.72 12.79 36.27
C ARG A 333 -1.40 13.57 36.18
N LEU A 334 -0.68 13.43 35.06
CA LEU A 334 0.55 14.18 34.82
C LEU A 334 0.28 15.69 34.79
N LYS A 335 -0.77 16.14 34.09
CA LYS A 335 -1.17 17.56 34.09
C LYS A 335 -1.50 18.06 35.49
N HIS A 336 -2.23 17.27 36.29
CA HIS A 336 -2.57 17.63 37.67
C HIS A 336 -1.32 17.75 38.55
N MET A 337 -0.43 16.77 38.51
CA MET A 337 0.85 16.80 39.22
C MET A 337 1.72 17.99 38.80
N THR A 338 1.76 18.30 37.50
CA THR A 338 2.47 19.48 36.97
C THR A 338 1.87 20.78 37.52
N GLN A 339 0.56 20.87 37.70
CA GLN A 339 -0.10 22.02 38.34
C GLN A 339 0.21 22.12 39.83
N GLU A 340 0.25 21.01 40.57
CA GLU A 340 0.66 21.02 41.99
C GLU A 340 2.12 21.44 42.15
N LEU A 341 3.02 20.91 41.32
CA LEU A 341 4.42 21.32 41.28
C LEU A 341 4.58 22.80 40.94
N MET A 342 3.74 23.33 40.05
CA MET A 342 3.72 24.75 39.72
C MET A 342 3.40 25.57 40.97
N LYS A 343 2.34 25.23 41.72
CA LYS A 343 1.95 25.94 42.94
C LYS A 343 3.05 25.92 44.01
N LEU A 344 3.60 24.75 44.31
CA LEU A 344 4.68 24.63 45.29
C LEU A 344 5.93 25.42 44.88
N ARG A 345 6.22 25.49 43.58
CA ARG A 345 7.34 26.29 43.09
C ARG A 345 7.03 27.79 43.14
N SER A 346 5.81 28.21 42.82
CA SER A 346 5.36 29.60 43.01
C SER A 346 5.57 30.05 44.45
N GLU A 347 5.14 29.26 45.44
CA GLU A 347 5.30 29.59 46.86
C GLU A 347 6.78 29.82 47.24
N LYS A 348 7.68 28.95 46.78
CA LYS A 348 9.12 29.11 46.99
C LYS A 348 9.67 30.38 46.33
N LEU A 349 9.33 30.62 45.06
CA LEU A 349 9.78 31.82 44.34
C LEU A 349 9.24 33.11 44.96
N ILE A 350 8.01 33.09 45.47
CA ILE A 350 7.39 34.23 46.17
C ILE A 350 8.11 34.49 47.49
N ALA A 351 8.44 33.43 48.25
CA ALA A 351 9.21 33.58 49.49
C ALA A 351 10.61 34.13 49.23
N GLU A 352 11.31 33.60 48.21
CA GLU A 352 12.61 34.12 47.74
C GLU A 352 12.51 35.60 47.34
N ALA A 353 11.48 35.98 46.57
CA ALA A 353 11.24 37.35 46.15
C ALA A 353 10.99 38.31 47.33
N LYS A 354 10.22 37.88 48.33
CA LYS A 354 9.95 38.67 49.54
C LYS A 354 11.21 38.90 50.37
N GLN A 355 12.03 37.86 50.55
CA GLN A 355 13.31 37.98 51.26
C GLN A 355 14.27 38.95 50.57
N LEU A 356 14.39 38.86 49.24
CA LEU A 356 15.19 39.81 48.46
C LEU A 356 14.67 41.24 48.58
N SER A 357 13.34 41.42 48.61
CA SER A 357 12.73 42.74 48.81
C SER A 357 12.93 43.30 50.22
N GLU A 358 13.12 42.47 51.24
CA GLU A 358 13.38 42.91 52.61
C GLU A 358 14.85 43.27 52.83
N ASN A 359 15.78 42.47 52.29
CA ASN A 359 17.21 42.72 52.37
C ASN A 359 17.64 43.99 51.60
N GLY A 360 16.97 44.31 50.49
CA GLY A 360 17.24 45.52 49.69
C GLY A 360 16.76 46.83 50.30
N LYS A 361 15.98 46.83 51.40
CA LYS A 361 15.48 48.06 52.04
C LYS A 361 16.57 48.89 52.74
N GLY A 362 17.77 48.34 52.94
CA GLY A 362 18.90 49.01 53.60
C GLY A 362 19.77 49.87 52.67
N ASP A 363 19.67 49.70 51.34
CA ASP A 363 20.61 50.30 50.39
C ASP A 363 19.90 51.33 49.50
N SER A 364 19.76 52.57 50.00
CA SER A 364 18.98 53.65 49.37
C SER A 364 19.56 54.19 48.04
N ALA A 365 20.61 53.56 47.48
CA ALA A 365 21.28 54.01 46.26
C ALA A 365 20.98 53.16 45.00
N SER A 366 20.36 51.99 45.11
CA SER A 366 20.00 51.17 43.93
C SER A 366 18.52 50.72 43.95
N HIS A 367 17.68 51.43 43.19
CA HIS A 367 16.27 51.08 42.96
C HIS A 367 16.13 49.86 42.02
N ARG A 368 16.82 48.74 42.30
CA ARG A 368 16.72 47.54 41.45
C ARG A 368 15.61 46.62 41.99
N PRO A 369 14.64 46.21 41.15
CA PRO A 369 13.58 45.31 41.60
C PRO A 369 14.16 43.92 41.92
N PRO A 370 13.60 43.20 42.91
CA PRO A 370 14.06 41.84 43.23
C PRO A 370 13.85 40.93 42.02
N VAL A 371 14.87 40.17 41.64
CA VAL A 371 14.85 39.27 40.49
C VAL A 371 14.85 37.82 40.98
N VAL A 372 13.86 37.04 40.54
CA VAL A 372 13.82 35.59 40.75
C VAL A 372 13.95 34.86 39.43
N VAL A 373 14.67 33.75 39.44
CA VAL A 373 15.00 32.99 38.24
C VAL A 373 14.55 31.54 38.39
N TYR A 374 13.98 30.96 37.33
CA TYR A 374 13.61 29.56 37.36
C TYR A 374 13.65 28.90 35.98
N ARG A 375 14.27 27.73 35.91
CA ARG A 375 14.29 26.91 34.70
C ARG A 375 13.82 25.50 34.99
N ARG A 376 13.02 24.98 34.06
CA ARG A 376 12.55 23.60 34.08
C ARG A 376 12.22 23.13 32.68
N ASP A 377 12.83 22.03 32.24
CA ASP A 377 12.82 21.61 30.83
C ASP A 377 11.78 20.51 30.52
N ASP A 378 11.17 19.88 31.54
CA ASP A 378 10.14 18.84 31.46
C ASP A 378 8.70 19.37 31.54
N VAL A 379 8.52 20.68 31.36
CA VAL A 379 7.21 21.36 31.43
C VAL A 379 7.02 22.31 30.25
N ASP A 380 5.78 22.71 30.01
CA ASP A 380 5.40 23.55 28.88
C ASP A 380 5.19 25.03 29.29
N ALA A 381 4.79 25.84 28.30
CA ALA A 381 4.54 27.26 28.50
C ALA A 381 3.38 27.55 29.48
N ASP A 382 2.44 26.62 29.67
CA ASP A 382 1.29 26.79 30.56
C ASP A 382 1.75 26.76 32.02
N PHE A 383 2.71 25.88 32.35
CA PHE A 383 3.36 25.85 33.67
C PHE A 383 3.94 27.22 34.04
N PHE A 384 4.74 27.82 33.15
CA PHE A 384 5.36 29.13 33.42
C PHE A 384 4.37 30.29 33.35
N SER A 385 3.29 30.15 32.59
CA SER A 385 2.20 31.13 32.60
C SER A 385 1.51 31.13 33.98
N GLY A 386 1.32 29.97 34.60
CA GLY A 386 0.86 29.86 35.98
C GLY A 386 1.82 30.50 36.99
N LEU A 387 3.12 30.19 36.90
CA LEU A 387 4.15 30.80 37.77
C LEU A 387 4.15 32.33 37.68
N ARG A 388 4.04 32.88 36.46
CA ARG A 388 3.93 34.32 36.23
C ARG A 388 2.75 34.91 36.99
N ASP A 389 1.58 34.32 36.85
CA ASP A 389 0.35 34.89 37.37
C ASP A 389 0.36 34.93 38.92
N GLU A 390 0.82 33.84 39.55
CA GLU A 390 1.04 33.76 41.00
C GLU A 390 2.09 34.78 41.49
N LEU A 391 3.25 34.85 40.82
CA LEU A 391 4.31 35.79 41.19
C LEU A 391 3.85 37.25 41.06
N ARG A 392 3.16 37.58 39.97
CA ARG A 392 2.63 38.93 39.72
C ARG A 392 1.59 39.33 40.77
N GLN A 393 0.75 38.38 41.19
CA GLN A 393 -0.29 38.63 42.19
C GLN A 393 0.33 38.86 43.58
N ALA A 394 1.31 38.04 43.97
CA ALA A 394 1.88 38.10 45.32
C ALA A 394 3.01 39.13 45.47
N CYS A 395 3.77 39.42 44.40
CA CYS A 395 4.95 40.28 44.40
C CYS A 395 4.98 41.15 43.11
N PRO A 396 4.10 42.16 42.99
CA PRO A 396 3.94 42.92 41.74
C PRO A 396 5.19 43.70 41.31
N ASN A 397 6.08 44.02 42.25
CA ASN A 397 7.32 44.75 41.99
C ASN A 397 8.52 43.82 41.72
N CYS A 398 8.32 42.51 41.69
CA CYS A 398 9.35 41.52 41.41
C CYS A 398 9.45 41.22 39.91
N VAL A 399 10.67 40.94 39.44
CA VAL A 399 10.92 40.47 38.08
C VAL A 399 11.22 38.97 38.10
N GLY A 400 10.43 38.17 37.41
CA GLY A 400 10.68 36.75 37.18
C GLY A 400 11.34 36.53 35.82
N VAL A 401 12.46 35.81 35.78
CA VAL A 401 13.08 35.32 34.53
C VAL A 401 12.97 33.80 34.49
N PHE A 402 12.19 33.31 33.54
CA PHE A 402 11.86 31.89 33.42
C PHE A 402 12.33 31.30 32.10
N ALA A 403 12.74 30.03 32.08
CA ALA A 403 13.14 29.36 30.84
C ALA A 403 12.81 27.86 30.82
N TRP A 404 12.64 27.32 29.61
CA TRP A 404 12.43 25.88 29.37
C TRP A 404 12.84 25.45 27.97
N ALA A 405 13.27 24.19 27.85
CA ALA A 405 13.64 23.57 26.58
C ALA A 405 12.47 23.41 25.60
N MET A 406 12.79 23.40 24.29
CA MET A 406 11.90 22.85 23.26
C MET A 406 12.29 21.39 23.00
N ALA A 407 11.31 20.50 22.90
CA ALA A 407 11.52 19.05 22.77
C ALA A 407 12.42 18.63 21.59
N PRO A 408 13.16 17.50 21.69
CA PRO A 408 13.16 16.55 22.80
C PRO A 408 14.20 16.87 23.89
N LEU A 409 13.87 16.47 25.12
CA LEU A 409 14.57 16.69 26.40
C LEU A 409 16.05 16.25 26.47
N THR A 410 16.59 15.61 25.43
CA THR A 410 17.99 15.20 25.38
C THR A 410 18.82 16.32 24.75
N ALA A 411 19.39 17.17 25.60
CA ALA A 411 20.34 18.23 25.22
C ALA A 411 19.79 19.30 24.26
N ALA A 412 18.59 19.82 24.54
CA ALA A 412 18.09 21.00 23.85
C ALA A 412 18.98 22.21 24.15
N LYS A 413 19.86 22.55 23.19
CA LYS A 413 20.67 23.77 23.22
C LYS A 413 19.81 25.02 23.13
N THR A 414 18.60 24.90 22.60
CA THR A 414 17.66 25.99 22.38
C THR A 414 16.38 25.79 23.17
N GLY A 415 15.80 26.89 23.65
CA GLY A 415 14.58 26.89 24.43
C GLY A 415 13.84 28.21 24.35
N GLN A 416 12.76 28.29 25.12
CA GLN A 416 11.98 29.50 25.29
C GLN A 416 12.30 30.12 26.65
N PHE A 417 12.18 31.44 26.72
CA PHE A 417 12.28 32.16 27.97
C PHE A 417 11.20 33.23 28.06
N MET A 418 10.88 33.61 29.29
CA MET A 418 9.85 34.57 29.62
C MET A 418 10.33 35.46 30.76
N ILE A 419 10.15 36.77 30.62
CA ILE A 419 10.50 37.77 31.62
C ILE A 419 9.22 38.49 32.01
N VAL A 420 8.93 38.52 33.30
CA VAL A 420 7.64 38.98 33.85
C VAL A 420 7.88 39.93 35.01
N GLY A 421 7.06 40.96 35.15
CA GLY A 421 7.24 42.00 36.17
C GLY A 421 6.71 43.36 35.69
N PRO A 422 7.03 44.46 36.38
CA PRO A 422 6.70 45.82 35.95
C PRO A 422 7.28 46.12 34.56
N THR A 423 6.50 46.79 33.69
CA THR A 423 6.88 47.03 32.29
C THR A 423 8.26 47.67 32.16
N GLU A 424 8.53 48.71 32.94
CA GLU A 424 9.80 49.44 32.93
C GLU A 424 10.98 48.52 33.27
N SER A 425 10.81 47.64 34.26
CA SER A 425 11.84 46.69 34.69
C SER A 425 12.08 45.61 33.65
N VAL A 426 11.02 45.13 32.99
CA VAL A 426 11.12 44.12 31.92
C VAL A 426 11.81 44.72 30.69
N GLU A 427 11.52 45.97 30.32
CA GLU A 427 12.18 46.66 29.19
C GLU A 427 13.68 46.84 29.41
N VAL A 428 14.11 47.11 30.64
CA VAL A 428 15.53 47.19 31.00
C VAL A 428 16.22 45.82 30.99
N LEU A 429 15.54 44.77 31.47
CA LEU A 429 16.15 43.45 31.64
C LEU A 429 16.12 42.59 30.36
N ALA A 430 15.15 42.82 29.47
CA ALA A 430 14.99 42.01 28.26
C ALA A 430 16.21 42.02 27.33
N PRO A 431 16.89 43.16 27.03
CA PRO A 431 18.10 43.15 26.23
C PRO A 431 19.25 42.34 26.84
N VAL A 432 19.40 42.40 28.18
CA VAL A 432 20.44 41.64 28.91
C VAL A 432 20.21 40.14 28.79
N VAL A 433 18.98 39.69 29.05
CA VAL A 433 18.61 38.28 28.92
C VAL A 433 18.72 37.80 27.47
N CYS A 434 18.32 38.62 26.50
CA CYS A 434 18.45 38.27 25.08
C CYS A 434 19.91 38.16 24.65
N ALA A 435 20.80 39.04 25.11
CA ALA A 435 22.21 38.97 24.80
C ALA A 435 22.85 37.71 25.39
N ALA A 436 22.59 37.43 26.68
CA ALA A 436 23.14 36.27 27.37
C ALA A 436 22.66 34.94 26.77
N LEU A 437 21.38 34.86 26.40
CA LEU A 437 20.80 33.65 25.79
C LEU A 437 20.93 33.63 24.27
N GLU A 438 21.67 34.56 23.65
CA GLU A 438 21.75 34.71 22.17
C GLU A 438 20.37 34.66 21.50
N GLY A 439 19.37 35.21 22.17
CA GLY A 439 17.96 35.01 21.91
C GLY A 439 17.27 36.21 21.26
N LYS A 440 16.10 35.96 20.70
CA LYS A 440 15.20 36.99 20.17
C LYS A 440 13.80 36.78 20.71
N GLY A 441 13.10 37.88 20.98
CA GLY A 441 11.75 37.87 21.51
C GLY A 441 11.00 39.16 21.28
N GLY A 442 9.83 39.26 21.90
CA GLY A 442 8.97 40.43 21.83
C GLY A 442 8.27 40.71 23.14
N MET A 443 7.95 41.98 23.35
CA MET A 443 7.12 42.42 24.47
C MET A 443 5.65 42.04 24.21
N SER A 444 4.96 41.64 25.26
CA SER A 444 3.53 41.38 25.27
C SER A 444 2.89 42.00 26.52
N LYS A 445 1.56 42.01 26.59
CA LYS A 445 0.81 42.44 27.79
C LYS A 445 1.13 41.63 29.06
N PHE A 446 1.81 40.50 28.92
CA PHE A 446 2.19 39.61 30.01
C PHE A 446 3.70 39.59 30.28
N GLY A 447 4.45 40.57 29.75
CA GLY A 447 5.90 40.63 29.82
C GLY A 447 6.56 40.22 28.49
N TYR A 448 7.86 39.95 28.55
CA TYR A 448 8.67 39.62 27.37
C TYR A 448 8.75 38.10 27.17
N ARG A 449 8.58 37.63 25.94
CA ARG A 449 8.78 36.22 25.58
C ARG A 449 9.75 36.10 24.41
N GLY A 450 10.67 35.16 24.51
CA GLY A 450 11.67 34.94 23.48
C GLY A 450 12.09 33.49 23.35
N LYS A 451 12.93 33.23 22.35
CA LYS A 451 13.60 31.96 22.12
C LYS A 451 15.09 32.21 22.00
N GLY A 452 15.90 31.33 22.56
CA GLY A 452 17.36 31.49 22.58
C GLY A 452 18.08 30.22 22.99
N SER A 453 19.41 30.31 23.05
CA SER A 453 20.31 29.31 23.59
C SER A 453 20.18 29.26 25.12
N LEU A 454 19.93 28.06 25.67
CA LEU A 454 19.88 27.85 27.12
C LEU A 454 21.23 27.39 27.70
N CYS A 455 22.29 27.36 26.90
CA CYS A 455 23.63 26.95 27.33
C CYS A 455 24.24 27.91 28.36
N ALA A 456 24.00 29.22 28.22
CA ALA A 456 24.52 30.25 29.10
C ALA A 456 23.58 30.56 30.30
N TRP A 457 22.64 29.66 30.61
CA TRP A 457 21.64 29.91 31.66
C TRP A 457 22.29 30.12 33.04
N GLU A 458 23.29 29.32 33.40
CA GLU A 458 23.95 29.45 34.71
C GLU A 458 24.72 30.77 34.85
N ASP A 459 25.37 31.23 33.79
CA ASP A 459 26.07 32.51 33.78
C ASP A 459 25.11 33.69 33.83
N LEU A 460 23.96 33.58 33.12
CA LEU A 460 22.87 34.54 33.24
C LEU A 460 22.33 34.60 34.68
N VAL A 461 22.11 33.45 35.32
CA VAL A 461 21.66 33.40 36.73
C VAL A 461 22.64 34.17 37.61
N LYS A 462 23.95 33.91 37.49
CA LYS A 462 24.98 34.63 38.25
C LYS A 462 24.94 36.14 37.97
N GLU A 463 24.84 36.57 36.72
CA GLU A 463 24.77 38.00 36.37
C GLU A 463 23.54 38.69 36.98
N LEU A 464 22.40 38.00 37.01
CA LEU A 464 21.15 38.53 37.53
C LEU A 464 21.12 38.56 39.07
N THR A 465 21.78 37.62 39.75
CA THR A 465 21.75 37.50 41.22
C THR A 465 22.98 38.08 41.93
N SER A 466 24.11 38.30 41.25
CA SER A 466 25.38 38.80 41.86
C SER A 466 25.45 40.32 42.06
N LYS A 467 24.43 41.06 41.63
CA LYS A 467 24.33 42.52 41.75
C LYS A 467 23.13 42.94 42.62
N GLY A 468 22.79 42.11 43.61
CA GLY A 468 21.72 42.31 44.58
C GLY A 468 22.24 42.30 46.00
#